data_AF-A0A2D5ZR85-F1
#
_entry.id   AF-A0A2D5ZR85-F1
#
_cell.length_a   1.000
_cell.length_b   1.000
_cell.length_c   1.000
_cell.angle_alpha   90.00
_cell.angle_beta   90.00
_cell.angle_gamma   90.00
#
_symmetry.space_group_name_H-M   'P 1'
#
loop_
_entity.id
_entity.type
_entity.pdbx_description
1 polymer ?
#
loop_
_entity_poly.entity_id
_entity_poly.type
_entity_poly.pdbx_seq_one_letter_code
_entity_poly.pdbx_strand_id
1 'polypeptide(L)'
;MSMAVVLGAIGLDDATIRETSGQYLRWAEEQTGRFANLGEEERRNVLEAWAVVADRLARGAVGIGAAIWLGVATAVYAVLRTFAPAPGKSGPSLARFAPWDGLVWVLICALGLVIVDLGKPGTIGWNLLFFTSGVYWVRGLGVMDHSLARRGAALGLRAVASGALVLASLYILFLPVAAVGLFDTWFDFRRPAPPR
;
A
#
# COMPACT_ATOMS: atom_id res chain seq x y z
N MET A 1 -5.44 16.01 12.11
CA MET A 1 -6.40 16.40 11.06
C MET A 1 -7.64 15.53 11.27
N SER A 2 -8.74 16.11 11.75
CA SER A 2 -9.90 15.33 12.19
C SER A 2 -10.64 14.72 10.98
N MET A 3 -11.19 13.52 11.16
CA MET A 3 -11.90 12.76 10.13
C MET A 3 -13.07 13.55 9.50
N ALA A 4 -13.70 14.44 10.27
CA ALA A 4 -14.73 15.37 9.80
C ALA A 4 -14.24 16.32 8.69
N VAL A 5 -12.98 16.76 8.75
CA VAL A 5 -12.39 17.63 7.71
C VAL A 5 -12.16 16.86 6.41
N VAL A 6 -11.74 15.59 6.51
CA VAL A 6 -11.57 14.72 5.33
C VAL A 6 -12.91 14.40 4.71
N LEU A 7 -13.92 14.02 5.51
CA LEU A 7 -15.26 13.65 5.04
C LEU A 7 -16.04 14.85 4.46
N GLY A 8 -15.88 16.05 5.04
CA GLY A 8 -16.43 17.29 4.47
C GLY A 8 -15.78 17.67 3.14
N ALA A 9 -14.48 17.41 2.97
CA ALA A 9 -13.77 17.69 1.72
C ALA A 9 -14.19 16.79 0.54
N ILE A 10 -14.84 15.65 0.80
CA ILE A 10 -15.40 14.72 -0.22
C ILE A 10 -16.88 14.99 -0.52
N GLY A 11 -17.46 16.07 0.02
CA GLY A 11 -18.82 16.52 -0.31
C GLY A 11 -19.94 15.73 0.36
N LEU A 12 -19.65 15.01 1.45
CA LEU A 12 -20.67 14.35 2.26
C LEU A 12 -21.44 15.39 3.07
N ASP A 13 -22.75 15.21 3.21
CA ASP A 13 -23.58 16.12 3.98
C ASP A 13 -23.35 15.99 5.49
N ASP A 14 -23.68 17.05 6.24
CA ASP A 14 -23.47 17.12 7.69
C ASP A 14 -24.25 16.03 8.47
N ALA A 15 -25.30 15.46 7.86
CA ALA A 15 -26.05 14.36 8.41
C ALA A 15 -25.25 13.05 8.32
N THR A 16 -24.71 12.72 7.15
CA THR A 16 -23.88 11.52 6.93
C THR A 16 -22.58 11.59 7.73
N ILE A 17 -21.96 12.78 7.84
CA ILE A 17 -20.75 12.95 8.66
C ILE A 17 -21.05 12.67 10.12
N ARG A 18 -22.18 13.16 10.67
CA ARG A 18 -22.59 12.89 12.06
C ARG A 18 -22.92 11.43 12.29
N GLU A 19 -23.65 10.80 11.38
CA GLU A 19 -23.99 9.38 11.48
C GLU A 19 -22.75 8.49 11.45
N THR A 20 -21.84 8.71 10.49
CA THR A 20 -20.60 7.96 10.34
C THR A 20 -19.69 8.16 11.55
N SER A 21 -19.55 9.42 12.02
CA SER A 21 -18.77 9.72 13.23
C SER A 21 -19.36 9.03 14.47
N GLY A 22 -20.68 9.00 14.61
CA GLY A 22 -21.37 8.29 15.69
C GLY A 22 -21.24 6.76 15.59
N GLN A 23 -21.15 6.20 14.38
CA GLN A 23 -20.84 4.78 14.19
C GLN A 23 -19.40 4.45 14.61
N TYR A 24 -18.42 5.27 14.22
CA TYR A 24 -17.02 5.08 14.63
C TYR A 24 -16.83 5.22 16.13
N LEU A 25 -17.47 6.20 16.77
CA LEU A 25 -17.41 6.36 18.23
C LEU A 25 -18.02 5.16 18.95
N ARG A 26 -19.19 4.69 18.52
CA ARG A 26 -19.81 3.46 19.07
C ARG A 26 -18.93 2.24 18.84
N TRP A 27 -18.37 2.08 17.65
CA TRP A 27 -17.43 1.00 17.36
C TRP A 27 -16.19 1.10 18.24
N ALA A 28 -15.63 2.29 18.43
CA ALA A 28 -14.48 2.51 19.30
C ALA A 28 -14.81 2.17 20.75
N GLU A 29 -15.92 2.67 21.29
CA GLU A 29 -16.46 2.35 22.62
C GLU A 29 -16.73 0.85 22.80
N GLU A 30 -17.26 0.19 21.77
CA GLU A 30 -17.48 -1.26 21.76
C GLU A 30 -16.14 -2.02 21.78
N GLN A 31 -15.13 -1.56 21.06
CA GLN A 31 -13.79 -2.16 21.10
C GLN A 31 -13.12 -1.94 22.47
N THR A 32 -13.19 -0.73 23.05
CA THR A 32 -12.66 -0.48 24.40
C THR A 32 -13.43 -1.26 25.46
N GLY A 33 -14.76 -1.36 25.33
CA GLY A 33 -15.62 -2.16 26.20
C GLY A 33 -15.32 -3.65 26.09
N ARG A 34 -15.17 -4.18 24.87
CA ARG A 34 -14.71 -5.57 24.65
C ARG A 34 -13.36 -5.79 25.29
N PHE A 35 -12.41 -4.86 25.13
CA PHE A 35 -11.08 -4.95 25.72
C PHE A 35 -11.11 -4.89 27.25
N ALA A 36 -11.99 -4.06 27.82
CA ALA A 36 -12.20 -3.95 29.27
C ALA A 36 -12.84 -5.21 29.87
N ASN A 37 -13.66 -5.91 29.09
CA ASN A 37 -14.34 -7.15 29.47
C ASN A 37 -13.50 -8.42 29.23
N LEU A 38 -12.29 -8.30 28.66
CA LEU A 38 -11.39 -9.44 28.52
C LEU A 38 -10.89 -9.90 29.89
N GLY A 39 -10.75 -11.22 30.05
CA GLY A 39 -10.03 -11.77 31.18
C GLY A 39 -8.60 -11.22 31.23
N GLU A 40 -8.01 -11.14 32.43
CA GLU A 40 -6.69 -10.53 32.62
C GLU A 40 -5.60 -11.20 31.77
N GLU A 41 -5.67 -12.53 31.60
CA GLU A 41 -4.79 -13.31 30.74
C GLU A 41 -4.99 -12.98 29.25
N GLU A 42 -6.23 -12.90 28.78
CA GLU A 42 -6.54 -12.59 27.38
C GLU A 42 -6.10 -11.17 27.01
N ARG A 43 -6.36 -10.20 27.89
CA ARG A 43 -5.86 -8.84 27.75
C ARG A 43 -4.34 -8.79 27.67
N ARG A 44 -3.62 -9.53 28.52
CA ARG A 44 -2.15 -9.62 28.48
C ARG A 44 -1.68 -10.19 27.13
N ASN A 45 -2.28 -11.27 26.67
CA ASN A 45 -1.93 -11.89 25.39
C ASN A 45 -2.13 -10.93 24.20
N VAL A 46 -3.23 -10.15 24.20
CA VAL A 46 -3.46 -9.15 23.16
C VAL A 46 -2.43 -8.02 23.23
N LEU A 47 -2.12 -7.52 24.42
CA LEU A 47 -1.09 -6.48 24.59
C LEU A 47 0.30 -6.96 24.16
N GLU A 48 0.67 -8.20 24.50
CA GLU A 48 1.93 -8.81 24.06
C GLU A 48 1.97 -8.96 22.54
N ALA A 49 0.89 -9.41 21.91
CA ALA A 49 0.79 -9.50 20.45
C ALA A 49 0.98 -8.12 19.80
N TRP A 50 0.33 -7.07 20.33
CA TRP A 50 0.50 -5.70 19.84
C TRP A 50 1.90 -5.15 20.06
N ALA A 51 2.53 -5.44 21.21
CA ALA A 51 3.90 -5.02 21.48
C ALA A 51 4.88 -5.63 20.47
N VAL A 52 4.69 -6.91 20.15
CA VAL A 52 5.49 -7.61 19.12
C VAL A 52 5.30 -6.97 17.73
N VAL A 53 4.06 -6.63 17.36
CA VAL A 53 3.78 -5.94 16.09
C VAL A 53 4.41 -4.55 16.07
N ALA A 54 4.23 -3.76 17.13
CA ALA A 54 4.76 -2.41 17.25
C ALA A 54 6.29 -2.39 17.17
N ASP A 55 6.96 -3.33 17.83
CA ASP A 55 8.41 -3.47 17.77
C ASP A 55 8.90 -3.82 16.34
N ARG A 56 8.24 -4.74 15.64
CA ARG A 56 8.56 -5.06 14.23
C ARG A 56 8.39 -3.85 13.31
N LEU A 57 7.31 -3.09 13.49
CA LEU A 57 7.06 -1.85 12.74
C LEU A 57 8.12 -0.79 13.06
N ALA A 58 8.51 -0.63 14.32
CA ALA A 58 9.53 0.31 14.75
C ALA A 58 10.90 -0.03 14.15
N ARG A 59 11.27 -1.32 14.15
CA ARG A 59 12.51 -1.80 13.51
C ARG A 59 12.51 -1.55 12.01
N GLY A 60 11.35 -1.63 11.35
CA GLY A 60 11.18 -1.36 9.93
C GLY A 60 10.88 0.09 9.54
N ALA A 61 10.86 1.03 10.50
CA ALA A 61 10.30 2.37 10.28
C ALA A 61 10.94 3.15 9.12
N VAL A 62 12.25 3.00 8.89
CA VAL A 62 12.95 3.67 7.79
C VAL A 62 12.50 3.10 6.44
N GLY A 63 12.43 1.77 6.33
CA GLY A 63 11.94 1.07 5.14
C GLY A 63 10.46 1.39 4.85
N ILE A 64 9.62 1.46 5.89
CA ILE A 64 8.22 1.89 5.79
C ILE A 64 8.15 3.33 5.27
N GLY A 65 8.91 4.25 5.87
CA GLY A 65 8.96 5.64 5.44
C GLY A 65 9.39 5.78 3.98
N ALA A 66 10.41 5.03 3.56
CA ALA A 66 10.86 5.01 2.16
C ALA A 66 9.78 4.46 1.21
N ALA A 67 9.08 3.39 1.59
CA ALA A 67 7.97 2.84 0.81
C ALA A 67 6.79 3.82 0.69
N ILE A 68 6.46 4.54 1.77
CA ILE A 68 5.43 5.59 1.77
C ILE A 68 5.85 6.72 0.82
N TRP A 69 7.08 7.24 0.94
CA TRP A 69 7.58 8.28 0.04
C TRP A 69 7.57 7.86 -1.42
N LEU A 70 7.96 6.62 -1.70
CA LEU A 70 7.87 6.04 -3.03
C LEU A 70 6.43 6.02 -3.55
N GLY A 71 5.47 5.66 -2.70
CA GLY A 71 4.06 5.67 -3.07
C GLY A 71 3.46 7.05 -3.27
N VAL A 72 3.83 8.02 -2.42
CA VAL A 72 3.46 9.43 -2.60
C VAL A 72 4.04 9.97 -3.91
N ALA A 73 5.32 9.73 -4.19
CA ALA A 73 5.95 10.16 -5.44
C ALA A 73 5.25 9.53 -6.67
N THR A 74 4.89 8.24 -6.58
CA THR A 74 4.14 7.52 -7.62
C THR A 74 2.75 8.12 -7.84
N ALA A 75 2.03 8.44 -6.76
CA ALA A 75 0.71 9.06 -6.82
C ALA A 75 0.77 10.48 -7.42
N VAL A 76 1.71 11.31 -6.96
CA VAL A 76 1.94 12.65 -7.50
C VAL A 76 2.28 12.57 -8.98
N TYR A 77 3.20 11.69 -9.38
CA TYR A 77 3.51 11.45 -10.79
C TYR A 77 2.27 11.04 -11.60
N ALA A 78 1.42 10.16 -11.06
CA ALA A 78 0.18 9.72 -11.70
C ALA A 78 -0.90 10.81 -11.81
N VAL A 79 -0.93 11.77 -10.87
CA VAL A 79 -1.81 12.95 -10.94
C VAL A 79 -1.28 13.94 -11.96
N LEU A 80 0.01 14.29 -11.90
CA LEU A 80 0.64 15.25 -12.82
C LEU A 80 0.50 14.81 -14.29
N ARG A 81 0.69 13.51 -14.61
CA ARG A 81 0.48 13.00 -15.98
C ARG A 81 -0.97 13.16 -16.48
N THR A 82 -1.94 13.25 -15.56
CA THR A 82 -3.37 13.28 -15.89
C THR A 82 -3.85 14.71 -16.08
N PHE A 83 -3.43 15.63 -15.21
CA PHE A 83 -3.92 17.02 -15.20
C PHE A 83 -3.00 18.03 -15.88
N ALA A 84 -1.72 17.69 -16.08
CA ALA A 84 -0.77 18.51 -16.82
C ALA A 84 -0.05 17.65 -17.87
N PRO A 85 -0.78 17.11 -18.88
CA PRO A 85 -0.14 16.39 -19.98
C PRO A 85 0.79 17.36 -20.71
N ALA A 86 2.10 17.20 -20.51
CA ALA A 86 3.08 17.98 -21.24
C ALA A 86 2.88 17.77 -22.75
N PRO A 87 2.83 18.85 -23.57
CA PRO A 87 2.66 18.73 -25.01
C PRO A 87 3.74 17.81 -25.59
N GLY A 88 3.34 16.71 -26.23
CA GLY A 88 4.25 15.80 -26.92
C GLY A 88 5.08 14.84 -26.06
N LYS A 89 4.90 14.81 -24.73
CA LYS A 89 5.58 13.84 -23.84
C LYS A 89 4.58 13.11 -22.96
N SER A 90 4.10 11.97 -23.44
CA SER A 90 3.61 10.94 -22.51
C SER A 90 4.81 10.45 -21.71
N GLY A 91 5.00 11.00 -20.50
CA GLY A 91 6.02 10.51 -19.56
C GLY A 91 5.95 8.98 -19.43
N PRO A 92 7.06 8.31 -19.07
CA PRO A 92 7.09 6.86 -18.97
C PRO A 92 5.94 6.35 -18.08
N SER A 93 5.00 5.60 -18.68
CA SER A 93 3.86 5.06 -17.95
C SER A 93 4.33 4.25 -16.74
N LEU A 94 3.57 4.22 -15.64
CA LEU A 94 3.79 3.26 -14.55
C LEU A 94 3.82 1.83 -15.07
N ALA A 95 3.11 1.55 -16.17
CA ALA A 95 3.18 0.30 -16.91
C ALA A 95 4.57 -0.03 -17.48
N ARG A 96 5.54 0.90 -17.49
CA ARG A 96 6.93 0.66 -17.91
C ARG A 96 7.90 0.54 -16.74
N PHE A 97 7.46 0.78 -15.51
CA PHE A 97 8.32 0.62 -14.35
C PHE A 97 8.68 -0.87 -14.18
N ALA A 98 9.98 -1.16 -14.27
CA ALA A 98 10.54 -2.48 -14.07
C ALA A 98 11.77 -2.32 -13.16
N PRO A 99 11.69 -2.76 -11.88
CA PRO A 99 12.87 -2.86 -11.04
C PRO A 99 13.87 -3.85 -11.62
N TRP A 100 15.13 -3.74 -11.20
CA TRP A 100 16.18 -4.69 -11.53
C TRP A 100 15.77 -6.12 -11.14
N ASP A 101 15.98 -7.09 -12.03
CA ASP A 101 15.54 -8.48 -11.86
C ASP A 101 16.15 -9.13 -10.60
N GLY A 102 17.37 -8.74 -10.23
CA GLY A 102 18.02 -9.23 -9.02
C GLY A 102 17.42 -8.73 -7.70
N LEU A 103 16.46 -7.78 -7.74
CA LEU A 103 15.78 -7.28 -6.54
C LEU A 103 15.00 -8.39 -5.81
N VAL A 104 14.60 -9.45 -6.52
CA VAL A 104 13.98 -10.64 -5.91
C VAL A 104 14.91 -11.25 -4.86
N TRP A 105 16.21 -11.32 -5.16
CA TRP A 105 17.19 -11.86 -4.22
C TRP A 105 17.35 -10.98 -2.99
N VAL A 106 17.27 -9.66 -3.14
CA VAL A 106 17.26 -8.72 -2.01
C VAL A 106 16.04 -8.98 -1.11
N LEU A 107 14.86 -9.18 -1.70
CA LEU A 107 13.65 -9.54 -0.95
C LEU A 107 13.80 -10.88 -0.21
N ILE A 108 14.37 -11.90 -0.86
CA ILE A 108 14.63 -13.21 -0.25
C ILE A 108 15.61 -13.08 0.91
N CYS A 109 16.72 -12.36 0.73
CA CYS A 109 17.68 -12.10 1.80
C CYS A 109 17.04 -11.33 2.96
N ALA A 110 16.20 -10.33 2.67
CA ALA A 110 15.47 -9.58 3.69
C ALA A 110 14.55 -10.49 4.52
N LEU A 111 13.80 -11.39 3.87
CA LEU A 111 12.99 -12.39 4.55
C LEU A 111 13.84 -13.32 5.43
N GLY A 112 14.97 -13.80 4.92
CA GLY A 112 15.90 -14.63 5.69
C GLY A 112 16.41 -13.91 6.95
N LEU A 113 16.81 -12.65 6.83
CA LEU A 113 17.25 -11.83 7.96
C LEU A 113 16.15 -11.58 8.99
N VAL A 114 14.90 -11.40 8.54
CA VAL A 114 13.74 -11.24 9.43
C VAL A 114 13.43 -12.53 10.19
N ILE A 115 13.53 -13.70 9.53
CA ILE A 115 13.26 -15.00 10.15
C ILE A 115 14.31 -15.34 11.21
N VAL A 116 15.57 -15.03 10.93
CA VAL A 116 16.71 -15.33 11.81
C VAL A 116 16.76 -14.40 13.04
N ASP A 117 16.23 -13.18 12.92
CA ASP A 117 16.01 -12.19 14.01
C ASP A 117 17.19 -11.98 14.99
N LEU A 118 18.43 -11.88 14.49
CA LEU A 118 19.66 -11.73 15.29
C LEU A 118 19.92 -10.27 15.78
N GLY A 119 18.89 -9.53 16.17
CA GLY A 119 19.02 -8.13 16.59
C GLY A 119 19.26 -7.18 15.41
N LYS A 120 20.48 -6.60 15.28
CA LYS A 120 20.79 -5.59 14.23
C LYS A 120 20.55 -6.11 12.80
N PRO A 121 20.95 -7.33 12.42
CA PRO A 121 20.63 -7.89 11.10
C PRO A 121 19.12 -8.06 10.88
N GLY A 122 18.35 -8.37 11.94
CA GLY A 122 16.89 -8.43 11.88
C GLY A 122 16.28 -7.05 11.55
N THR A 123 16.78 -5.98 12.17
CA THR A 123 16.40 -4.60 11.82
C THR A 123 16.71 -4.26 10.36
N ILE A 124 17.88 -4.65 9.85
CA ILE A 124 18.21 -4.49 8.43
C ILE A 124 17.22 -5.26 7.55
N GLY A 125 16.93 -6.51 7.93
CA GLY A 125 15.93 -7.35 7.27
C GLY A 125 14.57 -6.67 7.15
N TRP A 126 14.04 -6.13 8.26
CA TRP A 126 12.75 -5.43 8.25
C TRP A 126 12.75 -4.21 7.33
N ASN A 127 13.80 -3.38 7.36
CA ASN A 127 13.88 -2.21 6.49
C ASN A 127 13.97 -2.59 5.01
N LEU A 128 14.79 -3.59 4.66
CA LEU A 128 14.87 -4.10 3.29
C LEU A 128 13.55 -4.72 2.84
N LEU A 129 12.88 -5.48 3.72
CA LEU A 129 11.61 -6.12 3.43
C LEU A 129 10.54 -5.09 3.09
N PHE A 130 10.36 -4.06 3.92
CA PHE A 130 9.38 -3.00 3.66
C PHE A 130 9.71 -2.20 2.40
N PHE A 131 10.98 -1.82 2.21
CA PHE A 131 11.40 -1.05 1.04
C PHE A 131 11.16 -1.83 -0.27
N THR A 132 11.66 -3.06 -0.35
CA THR A 132 11.51 -3.92 -1.55
C THR A 132 10.05 -4.25 -1.82
N SER A 133 9.25 -4.50 -0.77
CA SER A 133 7.79 -4.66 -0.89
C SER A 133 7.12 -3.42 -1.47
N GLY A 134 7.55 -2.22 -1.06
CA GLY A 134 7.10 -0.95 -1.64
C GLY A 134 7.43 -0.83 -3.12
N VAL A 135 8.62 -1.25 -3.54
CA VAL A 135 9.02 -1.28 -4.96
C VAL A 135 8.14 -2.24 -5.76
N TYR A 136 7.89 -3.44 -5.25
CA TYR A 136 7.00 -4.40 -5.90
C TYR A 136 5.55 -3.94 -5.89
N TRP A 137 5.11 -3.21 -4.87
CA TRP A 137 3.79 -2.58 -4.84
C TRP A 137 3.62 -1.56 -5.98
N VAL A 138 4.61 -0.70 -6.25
CA VAL A 138 4.59 0.20 -7.42
C VAL A 138 4.52 -0.58 -8.73
N ARG A 139 5.28 -1.68 -8.86
CA ARG A 139 5.21 -2.55 -10.04
C ARG A 139 3.81 -3.14 -10.21
N GLY A 140 3.18 -3.58 -9.11
CA GLY A 140 1.81 -4.09 -9.09
C GLY A 140 0.79 -3.06 -9.55
N LEU A 141 0.92 -1.80 -9.11
CA LEU A 141 0.10 -0.69 -9.62
C LEU A 141 0.26 -0.51 -11.14
N GLY A 142 1.48 -0.67 -11.66
CA GLY A 142 1.76 -0.65 -13.10
C GLY A 142 1.03 -1.73 -13.88
N VAL A 143 0.92 -2.94 -13.33
CA VAL A 143 0.14 -4.05 -13.92
C VAL A 143 -1.35 -3.73 -13.94
N MET A 144 -1.87 -3.11 -12.88
CA MET A 144 -3.28 -2.73 -12.80
C MET A 144 -3.62 -1.59 -13.77
N ASP A 145 -2.78 -0.55 -13.85
CA ASP A 145 -2.95 0.53 -14.84
C ASP A 145 -2.87 0.00 -16.28
N HIS A 146 -1.95 -0.93 -16.56
CA HIS A 146 -1.87 -1.60 -17.86
C HIS A 146 -3.13 -2.40 -18.17
N SER A 147 -3.64 -3.15 -17.19
CA SER A 147 -4.86 -3.96 -17.35
C SER A 147 -6.09 -3.10 -17.62
N LEU A 148 -6.22 -1.94 -16.96
CA LEU A 148 -7.30 -0.98 -17.23
C LEU A 148 -7.14 -0.35 -18.62
N ALA A 149 -5.92 0.01 -19.02
CA ALA A 149 -5.63 0.55 -20.35
C ALA A 149 -6.03 -0.43 -21.46
N ARG A 150 -5.67 -1.71 -21.29
CA ARG A 150 -5.97 -2.77 -22.25
C ARG A 150 -7.47 -3.02 -22.41
N ARG A 151 -8.28 -2.73 -21.38
CA ARG A 151 -9.75 -2.80 -21.43
C ARG A 151 -10.41 -1.56 -22.05
N GLY A 152 -9.64 -0.62 -22.58
CA GLY A 152 -10.17 0.59 -23.21
C GLY A 152 -10.66 1.65 -22.23
N ALA A 153 -10.29 1.57 -20.94
CA ALA A 153 -10.72 2.56 -19.95
C ALA A 153 -10.19 3.97 -20.30
N ALA A 154 -11.09 4.96 -20.29
CA ALA A 154 -10.74 6.35 -20.50
C ALA A 154 -9.74 6.86 -19.44
N LEU A 155 -8.91 7.84 -19.80
CA LEU A 155 -7.84 8.35 -18.94
C LEU A 155 -8.35 8.82 -17.57
N GLY A 156 -9.50 9.50 -17.53
CA GLY A 156 -10.11 9.95 -16.27
C GLY A 156 -10.51 8.78 -15.36
N LEU A 157 -11.17 7.75 -15.92
CA LEU A 157 -11.54 6.54 -15.16
C LEU A 157 -10.30 5.80 -14.64
N ARG A 158 -9.24 5.71 -15.45
CA ARG A 158 -7.96 5.11 -15.04
C ARG A 158 -7.30 5.88 -13.90
N ALA A 159 -7.34 7.21 -13.94
CA ALA A 159 -6.78 8.05 -12.89
C ALA A 159 -7.54 7.87 -11.57
N VAL A 160 -8.88 7.90 -11.61
CA VAL A 160 -9.72 7.66 -10.42
C VAL A 160 -9.51 6.24 -9.87
N ALA A 161 -9.54 5.22 -10.73
CA ALA A 161 -9.34 3.84 -10.30
C ALA A 161 -7.93 3.60 -9.73
N SER A 162 -6.89 4.17 -10.34
CA SER A 162 -5.52 4.06 -9.83
C SER A 162 -5.35 4.80 -8.51
N GLY A 163 -5.95 6.00 -8.37
CA GLY A 163 -5.94 6.75 -7.11
C GLY A 163 -6.67 6.02 -5.99
N ALA A 164 -7.86 5.48 -6.26
CA ALA A 164 -8.61 4.65 -5.33
C ALA A 164 -7.83 3.39 -4.93
N LEU A 165 -7.17 2.73 -5.90
CA LEU A 165 -6.33 1.56 -5.64
C LEU A 165 -5.14 1.92 -4.73
N VAL A 166 -4.46 3.04 -4.97
CA VAL A 166 -3.38 3.53 -4.10
C VAL A 166 -3.91 3.70 -2.68
N LEU A 167 -5.03 4.41 -2.48
CA LEU A 167 -5.62 4.61 -1.15
C LEU A 167 -6.02 3.29 -0.48
N ALA A 168 -6.71 2.40 -1.19
CA ALA A 168 -7.12 1.10 -0.65
C ALA A 168 -5.93 0.21 -0.29
N SER A 169 -4.82 0.35 -1.03
CA SER A 169 -3.59 -0.38 -0.78
C SER A 169 -2.72 0.19 0.33
N LEU A 170 -3.02 1.38 0.86
CA LEU A 170 -2.40 1.85 2.12
C LEU A 170 -2.94 1.12 3.35
N TYR A 171 -4.09 0.45 3.25
CA TYR A 171 -4.75 -0.19 4.39
C TYR A 171 -4.81 -1.72 4.28
N ILE A 172 -5.41 -2.26 3.22
CA ILE A 172 -5.68 -3.72 3.09
C ILE A 172 -4.92 -4.32 1.91
N LEU A 173 -4.82 -3.60 0.80
CA LEU A 173 -4.35 -4.17 -0.47
C LEU A 173 -2.85 -4.06 -0.69
N PHE A 174 -2.05 -3.61 0.29
CA PHE A 174 -0.61 -3.47 0.13
C PHE A 174 0.05 -4.79 -0.32
N LEU A 175 -0.12 -5.85 0.49
CA LEU A 175 0.50 -7.15 0.24
C LEU A 175 -0.01 -7.81 -1.05
N PRO A 176 -1.33 -7.88 -1.34
CA PRO A 176 -1.82 -8.41 -2.60
C PRO A 176 -1.26 -7.67 -3.82
N VAL A 177 -1.22 -6.34 -3.80
CA VAL A 177 -0.70 -5.54 -4.93
C VAL A 177 0.81 -5.73 -5.08
N ALA A 178 1.57 -5.76 -3.97
CA ALA A 178 2.99 -6.08 -3.99
C ALA A 178 3.25 -7.49 -4.57
N ALA A 179 2.45 -8.48 -4.18
CA ALA A 179 2.56 -9.83 -4.70
C ALA A 179 2.30 -9.88 -6.21
N VAL A 180 1.30 -9.16 -6.72
CA VAL A 180 1.07 -9.05 -8.17
C VAL A 180 2.30 -8.46 -8.87
N GLY A 181 2.88 -7.40 -8.31
CA GLY A 181 4.09 -6.81 -8.87
C GLY A 181 5.30 -7.75 -8.82
N LEU A 182 5.46 -8.51 -7.75
CA LEU A 182 6.48 -9.54 -7.62
C LEU A 182 6.30 -10.62 -8.70
N PHE A 183 5.09 -11.16 -8.85
CA PHE A 183 4.79 -12.19 -9.86
C PHE A 183 4.95 -11.69 -11.30
N ASP A 184 4.71 -10.41 -11.55
CA ASP A 184 4.95 -9.79 -12.86
C ASP A 184 6.41 -9.87 -13.32
N THR A 185 7.37 -10.08 -12.42
CA THR A 185 8.77 -10.32 -12.81
C THR A 185 8.95 -11.64 -13.59
N TRP A 186 8.16 -12.67 -13.29
CA TRP A 186 8.24 -13.96 -13.99
C TRP A 186 7.17 -14.13 -15.08
N PHE A 187 5.93 -13.73 -14.79
CA PHE A 187 4.81 -13.96 -15.70
C PHE A 187 4.65 -12.88 -16.77
N ASP A 188 5.23 -11.69 -16.54
CA ASP A 188 5.14 -10.52 -17.43
C ASP A 188 3.70 -10.28 -17.91
N PHE A 189 2.81 -9.91 -16.98
CA PHE A 189 1.37 -9.71 -17.24
C PHE A 189 1.11 -8.56 -18.21
N ARG A 190 2.14 -7.79 -18.54
CA ARG A 190 2.12 -6.64 -19.44
C ARG A 190 2.41 -7.01 -20.89
N ARG A 191 2.75 -8.28 -21.18
CA ARG A 191 2.91 -8.74 -22.57
C ARG A 191 1.59 -8.73 -23.34
N PRO A 192 1.56 -8.19 -24.58
CA PRO A 192 0.47 -8.39 -25.49
C PRO A 192 0.28 -9.89 -25.75
N ALA A 193 -0.97 -10.36 -25.83
CA ALA A 193 -1.23 -11.74 -26.24
C ALA A 193 -0.68 -11.96 -27.67
N PRO A 194 -0.08 -13.13 -27.97
CA PRO A 194 0.37 -13.42 -29.33
C PRO A 194 -0.82 -13.31 -30.30
N PRO A 195 -0.59 -12.80 -31.53
CA PRO A 195 -1.63 -12.77 -32.56
C PRO A 195 -2.12 -14.20 -32.79
N ARG A 196 -3.45 -14.38 -32.79
CA ARG A 196 -4.12 -15.63 -33.14
C ARG A 196 -4.25 -15.75 -34.65
#